data_AF-A0A0C3BTP6-F1
#
_entry.id   AF-A0A0C3BTP6-F1
#
_cell.length_a   1.000
_cell.length_b   1.000
_cell.length_c   1.000
_cell.angle_alpha   90.00
_cell.angle_beta   90.00
_cell.angle_gamma   90.00
#
_symmetry.space_group_name_H-M   'P 1'
#
loop_
_entity.id
_entity.type
_entity.pdbx_description
1 polymer ?
#
loop_
_entity_poly.entity_id
_entity_poly.type
_entity_poly.pdbx_seq_one_letter_code
_entity_poly.pdbx_strand_id
1 'polypeptide(L)'
;MSSESIERINAFRALVKESRSVVLQYFRECDNLRIWPWPTSTEARISPSEMQEHRISHRMLGPCCLCPMVDTRKPSFVEAAIYMASDGEHAGQFVATCAKNECGYFAPLEKYYDKQGPIRCYARRDVTADDIPRRLPPALRPYRKTNELLAKLDARDRPGISELEFQRLFARCECGRYTTRRAFIDHDCLNEIVDLTGADSE
;
A
#
# COMPACT_ATOMS: atom_id res chain seq x y z
N MET A 1 1.10 -25.35 11.44
CA MET A 1 2.31 -24.63 11.91
C MET A 1 2.57 -25.06 13.34
N SER A 2 3.82 -25.34 13.72
CA SER A 2 4.19 -25.69 15.11
C SER A 2 4.15 -24.46 16.02
N SER A 3 4.05 -24.66 17.35
CA SER A 3 4.14 -23.57 18.35
C SER A 3 5.43 -22.75 18.19
N GLU A 4 6.55 -23.46 18.01
CA GLU A 4 7.88 -22.88 17.79
C GLU A 4 7.91 -21.96 16.54
N SER A 5 7.20 -22.33 15.47
CA SER A 5 7.10 -21.48 14.27
C SER A 5 6.35 -20.18 14.56
N ILE A 6 5.28 -20.23 15.36
CA ILE A 6 4.46 -19.07 15.71
C ILE A 6 5.24 -18.10 16.59
N GLU A 7 5.91 -18.61 17.62
CA GLU A 7 6.77 -17.83 18.51
C GLU A 7 7.86 -17.08 17.73
N ARG A 8 8.51 -17.79 16.80
CA ARG A 8 9.57 -17.20 15.98
C ARG A 8 9.06 -16.12 15.03
N ILE A 9 7.88 -16.32 14.41
CA ILE A 9 7.24 -15.28 13.57
C ILE A 9 6.91 -14.05 14.42
N ASN A 10 6.40 -14.23 15.63
CA ASN A 10 6.07 -13.14 16.53
C ASN A 10 7.32 -12.37 16.99
N ALA A 11 8.43 -13.07 17.28
CA ALA A 11 9.71 -12.44 17.56
C ALA A 11 10.18 -11.57 16.39
N PHE A 12 10.06 -12.05 15.15
CA PHE A 12 10.47 -11.28 13.98
C PHE A 12 9.55 -10.08 13.72
N ARG A 13 8.24 -10.21 13.96
CA ARG A 13 7.30 -9.07 13.92
C ARG A 13 7.69 -7.98 14.92
N ALA A 14 8.01 -8.38 16.16
CA ALA A 14 8.45 -7.45 17.20
C ALA A 14 9.74 -6.74 16.79
N LEU A 15 10.75 -7.47 16.32
CA LEU A 15 12.02 -6.89 15.85
C LEU A 15 11.84 -5.87 14.72
N VAL A 16 10.97 -6.16 13.73
CA VAL A 16 10.68 -5.21 12.65
C VAL A 16 10.02 -3.95 13.22
N LYS A 17 9.00 -4.10 14.08
CA LYS A 17 8.26 -2.98 14.66
C LYS A 17 9.13 -2.10 15.59
N GLU A 18 9.96 -2.74 16.40
CA GLU A 18 10.79 -2.09 17.42
C GLU A 18 12.09 -1.53 16.86
N SER A 19 12.46 -1.88 15.62
CA SER A 19 13.62 -1.29 14.95
C SER A 19 13.59 0.23 15.02
N ARG A 20 14.71 0.82 15.46
CA ARG A 20 14.83 2.25 15.77
C ARG A 20 15.36 3.09 14.61
N SER A 21 16.21 2.50 13.76
CA SER A 21 16.98 3.25 12.77
C SER A 21 16.89 2.70 11.35
N VAL A 22 16.43 1.47 11.16
CA VAL A 22 16.49 0.79 9.86
C VAL A 22 15.22 0.00 9.56
N VAL A 23 14.89 -0.11 8.28
CA VAL A 23 13.86 -1.06 7.81
C VAL A 23 14.48 -2.45 7.76
N LEU A 24 13.86 -3.41 8.44
CA LEU A 24 14.27 -4.81 8.38
C LEU A 24 13.43 -5.56 7.36
N GLN A 25 14.04 -6.47 6.61
CA GLN A 25 13.40 -7.37 5.67
C GLN A 25 13.78 -8.82 5.96
N TYR A 26 12.91 -9.75 5.60
CA TYR A 26 13.22 -11.17 5.71
C TYR A 26 14.16 -11.64 4.59
N PHE A 27 15.13 -12.48 4.92
CA PHE A 27 16.03 -13.08 3.95
C PHE A 27 16.07 -14.59 4.15
N ARG A 28 15.42 -15.33 3.24
CA ARG A 28 15.15 -16.77 3.40
C ARG A 28 16.43 -17.59 3.47
N GLU A 29 17.44 -17.23 2.71
CA GLU A 29 18.66 -18.01 2.51
C GLU A 29 19.47 -18.19 3.81
N CYS A 30 19.37 -17.25 4.76
CA CYS A 30 19.93 -17.41 6.10
C CYS A 30 18.87 -17.34 7.21
N ASP A 31 17.61 -17.48 6.83
CA ASP A 31 16.49 -17.66 7.75
C ASP A 31 16.37 -16.55 8.83
N ASN A 32 16.76 -15.32 8.46
CA ASN A 32 16.95 -14.20 9.39
C ASN A 32 16.50 -12.85 8.79
N LEU A 33 16.39 -11.84 9.64
CA LEU A 33 16.17 -10.45 9.24
C LEU A 33 17.48 -9.80 8.79
N ARG A 34 17.42 -9.02 7.73
CA ARG A 34 18.50 -8.17 7.24
C ARG A 34 18.00 -6.75 7.03
N ILE A 35 18.94 -5.81 6.96
CA ILE A 35 18.58 -4.43 6.65
C ILE A 35 18.14 -4.34 5.19
N TRP A 36 17.00 -3.70 4.95
CA TRP A 36 16.59 -3.28 3.61
C TRP A 36 17.31 -1.96 3.27
N PRO A 37 18.10 -1.91 2.19
CA PRO A 37 18.83 -0.71 1.83
C PRO A 37 17.87 0.34 1.28
N TRP A 38 17.96 1.57 1.80
CA TRP A 38 17.08 2.66 1.40
C TRP A 38 17.39 3.14 -0.03
N PRO A 39 16.39 3.40 -0.89
CA PRO A 39 16.62 3.87 -2.25
C PRO A 39 17.25 5.26 -2.26
N THR A 40 18.27 5.44 -3.10
CA THR A 40 18.93 6.74 -3.32
C THR A 40 19.05 7.02 -4.81
N SER A 41 18.95 8.30 -5.17
CA SER A 41 19.42 8.81 -6.46
C SER A 41 20.92 9.10 -6.37
N THR A 42 21.48 9.67 -7.44
CA THR A 42 22.84 10.22 -7.48
C THR A 42 23.04 11.41 -6.53
N GLU A 43 21.96 12.06 -6.12
CA GLU A 43 22.00 13.32 -5.37
C GLU A 43 21.59 13.13 -3.91
N ALA A 44 20.55 12.32 -3.66
CA ALA A 44 19.96 12.20 -2.33
C ALA A 44 19.18 10.90 -2.12
N ARG A 45 18.87 10.62 -0.85
CA ARG A 45 17.91 9.58 -0.47
C ARG A 45 16.53 9.93 -1.01
N ILE A 46 15.89 8.97 -1.64
CA ILE A 46 14.51 9.11 -2.14
C ILE A 46 13.56 9.16 -0.94
N SER A 47 12.73 10.21 -0.84
CA SER A 47 11.72 10.30 0.22
C SER A 47 10.63 9.24 0.04
N PRO A 48 9.91 8.82 1.10
CA PRO A 48 8.84 7.82 0.97
C PRO A 48 7.76 8.19 -0.06
N SER A 49 7.39 9.46 -0.17
CA SER A 49 6.43 9.96 -1.17
C SER A 49 6.92 9.82 -2.60
N GLU A 50 8.23 9.93 -2.84
CA GLU A 50 8.84 9.81 -4.17
C GLU A 50 9.15 8.36 -4.54
N MET A 51 9.12 7.41 -3.60
CA MET A 51 9.45 6.01 -3.87
C MET A 51 8.57 5.38 -4.95
N GLN A 52 7.30 5.76 -5.03
CA GLN A 52 6.39 5.24 -6.06
C GLN A 52 6.83 5.70 -7.46
N GLU A 53 7.20 6.98 -7.60
CA GLU A 53 7.69 7.53 -8.86
C GLU A 53 9.07 6.96 -9.21
N HIS A 54 9.98 6.87 -8.24
CA HIS A 54 11.31 6.29 -8.44
C HIS A 54 11.23 4.85 -8.97
N ARG A 55 10.26 4.05 -8.49
CA ARG A 55 10.01 2.68 -8.96
C ARG A 55 9.57 2.58 -10.42
N ILE A 56 8.98 3.64 -10.98
CA ILE A 56 8.58 3.70 -12.40
C ILE A 56 9.83 3.70 -13.28
N SER A 57 10.84 4.49 -12.92
CA SER A 57 12.05 4.67 -13.72
C SER A 57 13.20 3.73 -13.32
N HIS A 58 13.15 3.14 -12.13
CA HIS A 58 14.22 2.29 -11.59
C HIS A 58 13.71 0.90 -11.21
N ARG A 59 14.60 -0.09 -11.23
CA ARG A 59 14.33 -1.47 -10.76
C ARG A 59 14.33 -1.55 -9.23
N MET A 60 13.58 -0.66 -8.58
CA MET A 60 13.43 -0.59 -7.13
C MET A 60 12.44 -1.65 -6.62
N LEU A 61 12.83 -2.36 -5.55
CA LEU A 61 11.98 -3.29 -4.81
C LEU A 61 11.84 -2.84 -3.36
N GLY A 62 10.64 -2.92 -2.82
CA GLY A 62 10.36 -2.78 -1.40
C GLY A 62 10.94 -3.93 -0.56
N PRO A 63 10.84 -3.85 0.77
CA PRO A 63 11.39 -4.87 1.65
C PRO A 63 10.65 -6.20 1.51
N CYS A 64 11.38 -7.30 1.71
CA CYS A 64 10.77 -8.63 1.81
C CYS A 64 9.99 -8.76 3.13
N CYS A 65 8.69 -9.08 3.06
CA CYS A 65 7.88 -9.34 4.23
C CYS A 65 8.14 -10.75 4.82
N LEU A 66 7.49 -11.09 5.94
CA LEU A 66 7.66 -12.39 6.61
C LEU A 66 6.91 -13.55 5.94
N CYS A 67 6.18 -13.33 4.84
CA CYS A 67 5.44 -14.39 4.15
C CYS A 67 6.28 -15.63 3.79
N PRO A 68 7.53 -15.51 3.32
CA PRO A 68 8.37 -16.66 3.02
C PRO A 68 8.71 -17.50 4.26
N MET A 69 8.66 -16.92 5.46
CA MET A 69 8.81 -17.63 6.73
C MET A 69 7.51 -18.34 7.13
N VAL A 70 6.36 -17.68 6.95
CA VAL A 70 5.03 -18.20 7.33
C VAL A 70 4.62 -19.42 6.50
N ASP A 71 4.93 -19.41 5.20
CA ASP A 71 4.58 -20.49 4.29
C ASP A 71 5.77 -20.79 3.37
N THR A 72 6.39 -21.95 3.57
CA THR A 72 7.56 -22.40 2.80
C THR A 72 7.25 -22.59 1.31
N ARG A 73 5.97 -22.78 0.94
CA ARG A 73 5.53 -22.89 -0.46
C ARG A 73 5.55 -21.55 -1.20
N LYS A 74 5.64 -20.43 -0.47
CA LYS A 74 5.79 -19.11 -1.10
C LYS A 74 7.20 -18.93 -1.66
N PRO A 75 7.39 -18.02 -2.63
CA PRO A 75 8.72 -17.66 -3.11
C PRO A 75 9.64 -17.18 -1.98
N SER A 76 10.97 -17.27 -2.19
CA SER A 76 11.97 -16.79 -1.23
C SER A 76 11.86 -15.30 -0.93
N PHE A 77 11.33 -14.53 -1.89
CA PHE A 77 11.07 -13.12 -1.77
C PHE A 77 9.58 -12.82 -2.01
N VAL A 78 8.94 -12.15 -1.06
CA VAL A 78 7.59 -11.60 -1.20
C VAL A 78 7.63 -10.15 -0.79
N GLU A 79 7.51 -9.27 -1.78
CA GLU A 79 7.61 -7.82 -1.58
C GLU A 79 6.48 -7.28 -0.70
N ALA A 80 6.83 -6.42 0.26
CA ALA A 80 5.89 -5.61 0.98
C ALA A 80 5.32 -4.51 0.07
N ALA A 81 4.04 -4.18 0.27
CA ALA A 81 3.42 -3.02 -0.37
C ALA A 81 3.84 -1.76 0.38
N ILE A 82 4.25 -0.73 -0.36
CA ILE A 82 4.54 0.61 0.17
C ILE A 82 3.38 1.53 -0.22
N TYR A 83 2.76 2.19 0.75
CA TYR A 83 1.63 3.10 0.55
C TYR A 83 1.46 4.05 1.75
N MET A 84 0.70 5.13 1.55
CA MET A 84 0.30 6.02 2.63
C MET A 84 -0.84 5.38 3.44
N ALA A 85 -0.66 5.25 4.76
CA ALA A 85 -1.71 4.73 5.63
C ALA A 85 -2.87 5.72 5.71
N SER A 86 -4.11 5.21 5.70
CA SER A 86 -5.34 6.03 5.71
C SER A 86 -5.96 6.15 7.09
N ASP A 87 -5.55 5.31 8.04
CA ASP A 87 -6.12 5.20 9.38
C ASP A 87 -5.07 4.76 10.41
N GLY A 88 -5.46 4.81 11.68
CA GLY A 88 -4.63 4.42 12.83
C GLY A 88 -3.54 5.44 13.19
N GLU A 89 -2.61 5.00 14.04
CA GLU A 89 -1.51 5.84 14.58
C GLU A 89 -0.59 6.43 13.50
N HIS A 90 -0.54 5.79 12.32
CA HIS A 90 0.32 6.19 11.21
C HIS A 90 -0.46 6.83 10.05
N ALA A 91 -1.72 7.25 10.25
CA ALA A 91 -2.52 7.89 9.21
C ALA A 91 -1.76 9.09 8.60
N GLY A 92 -1.73 9.18 7.27
CA GLY A 92 -0.98 10.19 6.52
C GLY A 92 0.52 9.89 6.35
N GLN A 93 1.05 8.82 6.93
CA GLN A 93 2.46 8.43 6.81
C GLN A 93 2.64 7.27 5.83
N PHE A 94 3.77 7.24 5.11
CA PHE A 94 4.10 6.09 4.29
C PHE A 94 4.56 4.90 5.14
N VAL A 95 4.00 3.73 4.83
CA VAL A 95 4.28 2.45 5.51
C VAL A 95 4.61 1.37 4.49
N ALA A 96 5.44 0.40 4.89
CA ALA A 96 5.63 -0.85 4.17
C ALA A 96 4.95 -1.98 4.94
N THR A 97 3.93 -2.62 4.35
CA THR A 97 3.20 -3.73 4.98
C THR A 97 3.14 -4.96 4.09
N CYS A 98 2.86 -6.12 4.69
CA CYS A 98 2.55 -7.32 3.89
C CYS A 98 1.41 -7.02 2.92
N ALA A 99 1.64 -7.18 1.61
CA ALA A 99 0.64 -6.86 0.58
C ALA A 99 -0.66 -7.67 0.70
N LYS A 100 -0.57 -8.90 1.24
CA LYS A 100 -1.71 -9.78 1.48
C LYS A 100 -2.26 -9.72 2.91
N ASN A 101 -1.62 -8.94 3.79
CA ASN A 101 -1.94 -8.86 5.22
C ASN A 101 -1.95 -10.23 5.95
N GLU A 102 -1.10 -11.17 5.52
CA GLU A 102 -1.09 -12.54 6.08
C GLU A 102 -0.02 -12.72 7.17
N CYS A 103 1.13 -12.04 7.03
CA CYS A 103 2.28 -12.27 7.90
C CYS A 103 2.48 -11.21 8.99
N GLY A 104 1.71 -10.12 9.01
CA GLY A 104 1.82 -9.06 10.02
C GLY A 104 3.08 -8.20 9.92
N TYR A 105 3.83 -8.27 8.81
CA TYR A 105 4.95 -7.37 8.54
C TYR A 105 4.45 -5.92 8.42
N PHE A 106 5.06 -5.01 9.17
CA PHE A 106 4.72 -3.58 9.22
C PHE A 106 5.96 -2.75 9.55
N ALA A 107 6.35 -1.83 8.67
CA ALA A 107 7.46 -0.90 8.88
C ALA A 107 7.02 0.53 8.51
N PRO A 108 6.96 1.48 9.47
CA PRO A 108 6.59 2.87 9.20
C PRO A 108 7.78 3.62 8.59
N LEU A 109 7.73 3.93 7.29
CA LEU A 109 8.89 4.42 6.54
C LEU A 109 9.35 5.81 7.00
N GLU A 110 8.42 6.69 7.34
CA GLU A 110 8.75 8.06 7.78
C GLU A 110 9.68 8.09 9.00
N LYS A 111 9.55 7.10 9.90
CA LYS A 111 10.41 6.97 11.08
C LYS A 111 11.91 6.80 10.72
N TYR A 112 12.20 6.28 9.53
CA TYR A 112 13.54 5.84 9.13
C TYR A 112 14.20 6.73 8.07
N TYR A 113 13.46 7.66 7.44
CA TYR A 113 13.98 8.45 6.31
C TYR A 113 15.24 9.23 6.68
N ASP A 114 15.20 9.96 7.80
CA ASP A 114 16.30 10.79 8.32
C ASP A 114 17.39 9.98 9.05
N LYS A 115 17.22 8.66 9.17
CA LYS A 115 18.16 7.81 9.92
C LYS A 115 19.28 7.31 9.01
N GLN A 116 20.50 7.37 9.53
CA GLN A 116 21.66 6.78 8.87
C GLN A 116 21.49 5.26 8.78
N GLY A 117 21.75 4.73 7.59
CA GLY A 117 21.58 3.32 7.27
C GLY A 117 22.07 3.04 5.85
N PRO A 118 22.20 1.77 5.48
CA PRO A 118 22.65 1.41 4.14
C PRO A 118 21.68 1.94 3.08
N ILE A 119 22.25 2.50 2.02
CA ILE A 119 21.52 3.02 0.86
C ILE A 119 21.86 2.20 -0.38
N ARG A 120 21.01 2.27 -1.40
CA ARG A 120 21.24 1.61 -2.69
C ARG A 120 20.76 2.45 -3.86
N CYS A 121 21.66 2.67 -4.82
CA CYS A 121 21.30 3.14 -6.15
C CYS A 121 20.72 1.96 -6.93
N TYR A 122 19.44 2.03 -7.31
CA TYR A 122 18.82 1.02 -8.15
C TYR A 122 19.11 1.31 -9.62
N ALA A 123 19.33 0.26 -10.43
CA ALA A 123 19.53 0.46 -11.85
C ALA A 123 18.28 1.08 -12.49
N ARG A 124 18.48 2.04 -13.40
CA ARG A 124 17.40 2.53 -14.26
C ARG A 124 16.85 1.38 -15.10
N ARG A 125 15.56 1.44 -15.41
CA ARG A 125 14.96 0.56 -16.42
C ARG A 125 15.45 1.01 -17.79
N ASP A 126 15.77 0.05 -18.66
CA ASP A 126 16.07 0.33 -20.06
C ASP A 126 14.76 0.77 -20.71
N VAL A 127 14.57 2.07 -20.89
CA VAL A 127 13.33 2.61 -21.46
C VAL A 127 13.46 2.56 -22.98
N THR A 128 13.14 1.43 -23.59
CA THR A 128 12.56 1.46 -24.94
C THR A 128 11.08 1.83 -24.80
N ALA A 129 10.49 2.55 -25.76
CA ALA A 129 9.11 3.02 -25.65
C ALA A 129 8.07 1.87 -25.44
N ASP A 130 8.45 0.64 -25.80
CA ASP A 130 7.67 -0.59 -25.62
C ASP A 130 7.91 -1.29 -24.26
N ASP A 131 9.00 -0.97 -23.55
CA ASP A 131 9.35 -1.55 -22.23
C ASP A 131 8.85 -0.73 -21.04
N ILE A 132 8.24 0.44 -21.28
CA ILE A 132 7.48 1.16 -20.24
C ILE A 132 6.33 0.24 -19.84
N PRO A 133 6.29 -0.29 -18.60
CA PRO A 133 5.12 -1.05 -18.17
C PRO A 133 3.93 -0.11 -18.28
N ARG A 134 3.05 -0.35 -19.26
CA ARG A 134 1.74 0.32 -19.30
C ARG A 134 1.17 0.15 -17.90
N ARG A 135 0.80 1.27 -17.27
CA ARG A 135 0.17 1.26 -15.96
C ARG A 135 -1.02 0.32 -16.00
N LEU A 136 -0.84 -0.90 -15.51
CA LEU A 136 -1.91 -1.59 -14.83
C LEU A 136 -1.98 -0.92 -13.46
N PRO A 137 -3.14 -0.38 -13.06
CA PRO A 137 -3.32 0.14 -11.70
C PRO A 137 -2.83 -0.91 -10.68
N PRO A 138 -2.39 -0.50 -9.48
CA PRO A 138 -1.97 -1.42 -8.44
C PRO A 138 -3.00 -2.54 -8.32
N ALA A 139 -2.56 -3.78 -8.12
CA ALA A 139 -3.47 -4.87 -7.84
C ALA A 139 -4.32 -4.49 -6.61
N LEU A 140 -5.51 -3.95 -6.88
CA LEU A 140 -6.49 -3.61 -5.88
C LEU A 140 -6.81 -4.91 -5.14
N ARG A 141 -6.65 -4.87 -3.81
CA ARG A 141 -7.06 -5.94 -2.86
C ARG A 141 -8.34 -6.60 -3.36
N PRO A 142 -8.42 -7.95 -3.37
CA PRO A 142 -9.23 -8.78 -4.25
C PRO A 142 -10.39 -8.06 -4.94
N TYR A 143 -10.04 -7.28 -5.96
CA TYR A 143 -10.93 -6.49 -6.81
C TYR A 143 -11.47 -7.35 -7.96
N ARG A 144 -11.57 -8.68 -7.77
CA ARG A 144 -12.18 -9.53 -8.81
C ARG A 144 -13.63 -9.13 -9.05
N LYS A 145 -14.38 -8.73 -8.03
CA LYS A 145 -15.77 -8.31 -8.20
C LYS A 145 -15.89 -6.94 -8.88
N THR A 146 -15.04 -5.99 -8.54
CA THR A 146 -15.37 -4.59 -8.83
C THR A 146 -15.15 -4.20 -10.31
N ASN A 147 -14.10 -4.72 -10.97
CA ASN A 147 -13.92 -4.55 -12.43
C ASN A 147 -15.02 -5.27 -13.23
N GLU A 148 -15.42 -6.47 -12.79
CA GLU A 148 -16.53 -7.23 -13.40
C GLU A 148 -17.86 -6.47 -13.26
N LEU A 149 -18.09 -5.80 -12.13
CA LEU A 149 -19.27 -4.99 -11.89
C LEU A 149 -19.26 -3.69 -12.73
N LEU A 150 -18.10 -3.03 -12.88
CA LEU A 150 -17.97 -1.88 -13.78
C LEU A 150 -18.22 -2.28 -15.24
N ALA A 151 -17.68 -3.41 -15.68
CA ALA A 151 -17.95 -3.93 -17.03
C ALA A 151 -19.43 -4.29 -17.23
N LYS A 152 -20.12 -4.80 -16.20
CA LYS A 152 -21.56 -5.08 -16.23
C LYS A 152 -22.45 -3.83 -16.14
N LEU A 153 -21.95 -2.72 -15.59
CA LEU A 153 -22.62 -1.41 -15.63
C LEU A 153 -22.62 -0.83 -17.03
N ASP A 154 -21.51 -0.96 -17.74
CA ASP A 154 -21.33 -0.46 -19.11
C ASP A 154 -21.91 -1.42 -20.17
N ALA A 155 -22.24 -2.66 -19.79
CA ALA A 155 -22.81 -3.65 -20.68
C ALA A 155 -24.28 -3.33 -21.01
N ARG A 156 -24.61 -3.33 -22.32
CA ARG A 156 -25.99 -3.18 -22.82
C ARG A 156 -26.87 -4.41 -22.54
N ASP A 157 -26.25 -5.53 -22.21
CA ASP A 157 -26.90 -6.83 -22.08
C ASP A 157 -27.30 -7.16 -20.64
N ARG A 158 -28.46 -7.81 -20.48
CA ARG A 158 -28.97 -8.28 -19.18
C ARG A 158 -28.28 -9.58 -18.72
N PRO A 159 -28.17 -9.83 -17.41
CA PRO A 159 -28.53 -8.95 -16.30
C PRO A 159 -27.37 -8.00 -15.98
N GLY A 160 -27.70 -6.72 -15.77
CA GLY A 160 -26.77 -5.74 -15.19
C GLY A 160 -26.38 -6.09 -13.75
N ILE A 161 -25.91 -5.12 -12.99
CA ILE A 161 -25.52 -5.35 -11.59
C ILE A 161 -26.71 -5.22 -10.62
N SER A 162 -26.65 -5.94 -9.50
CA SER A 162 -27.63 -5.80 -8.41
C SER A 162 -27.42 -4.53 -7.59
N GLU A 163 -28.42 -4.10 -6.82
CA GLU A 163 -28.33 -2.90 -5.97
C GLU A 163 -27.18 -2.99 -4.94
N LEU A 164 -27.00 -4.16 -4.33
CA LEU A 164 -25.91 -4.41 -3.39
C LEU A 164 -24.53 -4.27 -4.06
N GLU A 165 -24.44 -4.62 -5.34
CA GLU A 165 -23.22 -4.48 -6.14
C GLU A 165 -23.00 -3.03 -6.59
N PHE A 166 -24.06 -2.29 -6.88
CA PHE A 166 -24.00 -0.86 -7.17
C PHE A 166 -23.48 -0.07 -5.96
N GLN A 167 -23.99 -0.36 -4.75
CA GLN A 167 -23.55 0.29 -3.49
C GLN A 167 -22.09 -0.05 -3.09
N ARG A 168 -21.51 -1.11 -3.65
CA ARG A 168 -20.07 -1.43 -3.51
C ARG A 168 -19.19 -0.58 -4.42
N LEU A 169 -19.73 -0.10 -5.54
CA LEU A 169 -19.01 0.71 -6.51
C LEU A 169 -19.14 2.20 -6.26
N PHE A 170 -20.35 2.62 -5.88
CA PHE A 170 -20.70 4.02 -5.73
C PHE A 170 -21.00 4.33 -4.27
N ALA A 171 -20.56 5.51 -3.83
CA ALA A 171 -20.97 6.12 -2.58
C ALA A 171 -21.83 7.34 -2.90
N ARG A 172 -22.85 7.57 -2.07
CA ARG A 172 -23.63 8.80 -2.07
C ARG A 172 -23.04 9.73 -1.03
N CYS A 173 -22.65 10.93 -1.44
CA CYS A 173 -22.27 12.00 -0.53
C CYS A 173 -23.53 12.64 0.08
N GLU A 174 -23.38 13.32 1.22
CA GLU A 174 -24.44 14.10 1.85
C GLU A 174 -24.92 15.27 0.97
N CYS A 175 -24.07 15.76 0.04
CA CYS A 175 -24.48 16.73 -0.99
C CYS A 175 -25.40 16.14 -2.08
N GLY A 176 -25.79 14.86 -1.97
CA GLY A 176 -26.69 14.18 -2.89
C GLY A 176 -26.03 13.62 -4.15
N ARG A 177 -24.73 13.86 -4.37
CA ARG A 177 -24.00 13.31 -5.52
C ARG A 177 -23.57 11.86 -5.27
N TYR A 178 -23.68 11.03 -6.30
CA TYR A 178 -23.12 9.69 -6.33
C TYR A 178 -21.78 9.72 -7.05
N THR A 179 -20.73 9.22 -6.40
CA THR A 179 -19.41 9.10 -7.02
C THR A 179 -18.89 7.68 -6.85
N THR A 180 -17.94 7.26 -7.68
CA THR A 180 -17.27 5.98 -7.41
C THR A 180 -16.57 6.08 -6.07
N ARG A 181 -16.59 5.02 -5.26
CA ARG A 181 -15.92 5.02 -3.94
C ARG A 181 -14.43 5.39 -4.02
N ARG A 182 -13.82 5.15 -5.18
CA ARG A 182 -12.43 5.56 -5.47
C ARG A 182 -12.28 7.07 -5.64
N ALA A 183 -13.19 7.71 -6.39
CA ALA A 183 -13.19 9.16 -6.59
C ALA A 183 -13.84 9.92 -5.43
N PHE A 184 -14.49 9.22 -4.49
CA PHE A 184 -15.07 9.83 -3.30
C PHE A 184 -14.00 10.44 -2.38
N ILE A 185 -12.78 9.90 -2.38
CA ILE A 185 -11.66 10.45 -1.58
C ILE A 185 -11.20 11.80 -2.14
N ASP A 186 -11.32 11.99 -3.45
CA ASP A 186 -11.01 13.24 -4.15
C ASP A 186 -12.25 14.14 -4.31
N HIS A 187 -13.38 13.75 -3.71
CA HIS A 187 -14.62 14.52 -3.79
C HIS A 187 -14.57 15.64 -2.76
N ASP A 188 -14.31 16.85 -3.24
CA ASP A 188 -14.47 18.06 -2.45
C ASP A 188 -15.96 18.38 -2.29
N CYS A 189 -16.49 18.09 -1.10
CA CYS A 189 -17.90 18.30 -0.80
C CYS A 189 -18.08 19.78 -0.44
N LEU A 190 -18.61 20.57 -1.38
CA LEU A 190 -19.02 21.96 -1.15
C LEU A 190 -20.27 22.10 -0.27
N ASN A 191 -20.57 21.14 0.61
CA ASN A 191 -21.48 21.41 1.71
C ASN A 191 -20.70 22.31 2.67
N GLU A 192 -20.74 23.63 2.44
CA GLU A 192 -20.66 24.56 3.55
C GLU A 192 -21.57 24.00 4.64
N ILE A 193 -20.99 23.69 5.80
CA ILE A 193 -21.79 23.50 6.99
C ILE A 193 -22.37 24.88 7.26
N VAL A 194 -23.55 25.14 6.69
CA VAL A 194 -24.41 26.20 7.20
C VAL A 194 -24.81 25.72 8.58
N ASP A 195 -24.12 26.25 9.58
CA ASP A 195 -24.48 26.07 10.97
C ASP A 195 -25.84 26.73 11.20
N LEU A 196 -26.90 25.93 11.11
CA LEU A 196 -28.27 26.34 11.45
C LEU A 196 -28.53 26.26 12.96
N THR A 197 -27.50 26.13 13.80
CA THR A 197 -27.61 26.22 15.27
C THR A 197 -27.28 27.60 15.83
N GLY A 198 -27.04 28.59 14.96
CA GLY A 198 -27.17 30.00 15.30
C GLY A 198 -28.61 30.31 15.67
N ALA A 199 -28.92 30.26 16.96
CA ALA A 199 -30.13 30.85 17.50
C ALA A 199 -30.12 32.35 17.18
N ASP A 200 -30.98 32.76 16.26
CA ASP A 200 -31.42 34.15 16.18
C ASP A 200 -31.95 34.57 17.56
N SER A 201 -31.13 35.31 18.28
CA SER A 201 -31.51 36.03 19.48
C SER A 201 -30.83 37.39 19.44
N GLU A 202 -31.42 38.31 18.68
CA GLU A 202 -31.94 39.61 19.14
C GLU A 202 -32.79 40.27 18.04
#